data_AF-A0AAP0IY07-F1
#
_entry.id   AF-A0AAP0IY07-F1
#
_cell.length_a   1.000
_cell.length_b   1.000
_cell.length_c   1.000
_cell.angle_alpha   90.00
_cell.angle_beta   90.00
_cell.angle_gamma   90.00
#
_symmetry.space_group_name_H-M   'P 1'
#
loop_
_entity.id
_entity.type
_entity.pdbx_description
1 polymer ?
#
loop_
_entity_poly.entity_id
_entity_poly.type
_entity_poly.pdbx_seq_one_letter_code
_entity_poly.pdbx_strand_id
1 'polypeptide(L)'
;MEHGSIKDPSSSTFSFAGEDHTLANSVRFALNQDPRVSFCGYSIPHPADARVNIRVQTTGAPASEVLKDALQDLMLMCQHVRDTFDKAVVDSKVSDSVKAMKFKP
;
A
#
# COMPACT_ATOMS: atom_id res chain seq x y z
N MET A 1 -6.34 9.57 -12.77
CA MET A 1 -7.57 9.70 -13.57
C MET A 1 -8.26 8.34 -13.61
N GLU A 2 -9.55 8.27 -13.29
CA GLU A 2 -10.33 7.03 -13.35
C GLU A 2 -10.88 6.81 -14.77
N HIS A 3 -10.65 5.62 -15.30
CA HIS A 3 -11.20 5.10 -16.54
C HIS A 3 -12.12 3.92 -16.21
N GLY A 4 -13.29 4.24 -15.64
CA GLY A 4 -14.38 3.30 -15.36
C GLY A 4 -15.52 3.44 -16.36
N SER A 5 -16.34 2.39 -16.50
CA SER A 5 -17.59 2.49 -17.27
C SER A 5 -18.66 3.14 -16.39
N ILE A 6 -19.31 4.22 -16.84
CA ILE A 6 -20.45 4.84 -16.12
C ILE A 6 -21.56 3.82 -15.83
N LYS A 7 -21.61 2.73 -16.60
CA LYS A 7 -22.60 1.65 -16.47
C LYS A 7 -22.23 0.59 -15.43
N ASP A 8 -20.97 0.49 -15.03
CA ASP A 8 -20.49 -0.53 -14.09
C ASP A 8 -19.47 0.06 -13.11
N PRO A 9 -19.92 0.48 -11.91
CA PRO A 9 -19.03 1.02 -10.89
C PRO A 9 -18.15 -0.05 -10.22
N SER A 10 -18.41 -1.35 -10.45
CA SER A 10 -17.66 -2.44 -9.84
C SER A 10 -16.32 -2.72 -10.54
N SER A 11 -16.06 -2.08 -11.68
CA SER A 11 -14.91 -2.36 -12.55
C SER A 11 -14.33 -1.07 -13.13
N SER A 12 -13.18 -0.64 -12.59
CA SER A 12 -12.51 0.60 -12.99
C SER A 12 -11.00 0.42 -13.13
N THR A 13 -10.41 1.21 -14.04
CA THR A 13 -8.94 1.36 -14.15
C THR A 13 -8.54 2.73 -13.66
N PHE A 14 -7.62 2.81 -12.71
CA PHE A 14 -7.12 4.05 -12.11
C PHE A 14 -5.69 4.34 -12.57
N SER A 15 -5.50 5.48 -13.22
CA SER A 15 -4.18 5.95 -13.65
C SER A 15 -3.57 6.90 -12.62
N PHE A 16 -2.40 6.53 -12.09
CA PHE A 16 -1.58 7.34 -11.18
C PHE A 16 -0.36 7.85 -11.94
N ALA A 17 -0.18 9.17 -12.00
CA ALA A 17 0.96 9.82 -12.62
C ALA A 17 2.05 10.09 -11.58
N GLY A 18 3.32 9.99 -11.99
CA GLY A 18 4.49 10.11 -11.12
C GLY A 18 4.78 8.88 -10.25
N GLU A 19 4.03 7.79 -10.45
CA GLU A 19 4.10 6.58 -9.63
C GLU A 19 4.55 5.39 -10.46
N ASP A 20 5.21 4.43 -9.81
CA ASP A 20 5.79 3.24 -10.42
C ASP A 20 5.43 1.94 -9.68
N HIS A 21 6.25 0.90 -9.86
CA HIS A 21 6.09 -0.40 -9.21
C HIS A 21 6.02 -0.33 -7.68
N THR A 22 6.61 0.69 -7.06
CA THR A 22 6.70 0.84 -5.60
C THR A 22 5.30 0.95 -5.00
N LEU A 23 4.54 1.98 -5.40
CA LEU A 23 3.16 2.17 -4.96
C LEU A 23 2.27 1.06 -5.52
N ALA A 24 2.42 0.74 -6.81
CA ALA A 24 1.49 -0.15 -7.49
C ALA A 24 1.52 -1.58 -6.95
N ASN A 25 2.69 -2.13 -6.66
CA ASN A 25 2.80 -3.47 -6.08
C ASN A 25 2.30 -3.51 -4.62
N SER A 26 2.55 -2.45 -3.85
CA SER A 26 2.07 -2.31 -2.48
C SER A 26 0.54 -2.26 -2.42
N VAL A 27 -0.08 -1.44 -3.27
CA VAL A 27 -1.55 -1.33 -3.36
C VAL A 27 -2.16 -2.61 -3.90
N ARG A 28 -1.55 -3.25 -4.91
CA ARG A 28 -1.97 -4.57 -5.40
C ARG A 28 -1.99 -5.60 -4.27
N PHE A 29 -0.99 -5.60 -3.38
CA PHE A 29 -0.96 -6.52 -2.26
C PHE A 29 -2.14 -6.28 -1.30
N ALA A 30 -2.39 -5.02 -0.92
CA ALA A 30 -3.51 -4.65 -0.05
C ALA A 30 -4.87 -5.02 -0.67
N LEU A 31 -5.08 -4.71 -1.95
CA LEU A 31 -6.31 -5.05 -2.68
C LEU A 31 -6.58 -6.56 -2.72
N ASN A 32 -5.55 -7.40 -2.85
CA ASN A 32 -5.72 -8.86 -2.86
C ASN A 32 -6.13 -9.44 -1.50
N GLN A 33 -6.03 -8.68 -0.41
CA GLN A 33 -6.51 -9.12 0.91
C GLN A 33 -8.00 -8.83 1.12
N ASP A 34 -8.59 -7.94 0.31
CA ASP A 34 -9.99 -7.57 0.45
C ASP A 34 -10.91 -8.61 -0.24
N PRO A 35 -11.81 -9.29 0.50
CA PRO A 35 -12.70 -10.30 -0.07
C PRO A 35 -13.72 -9.73 -1.07
N ARG A 36 -13.92 -8.41 -1.12
CA ARG A 36 -14.75 -7.73 -2.12
C ARG A 36 -14.09 -7.68 -3.50
N VAL A 37 -12.76 -7.85 -3.58
CA VAL A 37 -12.00 -7.79 -4.83
C VAL A 37 -12.03 -9.14 -5.53
N SER A 38 -12.55 -9.16 -6.75
CA SER A 38 -12.52 -10.34 -7.63
C SER A 38 -11.27 -10.39 -8.49
N PHE A 39 -10.76 -9.23 -8.89
CA PHE A 39 -9.51 -9.11 -9.65
C PHE A 39 -8.82 -7.78 -9.37
N CYS A 40 -7.51 -7.81 -9.19
CA CYS A 40 -6.69 -6.61 -9.25
C CYS A 40 -5.36 -6.86 -9.98
N GLY A 41 -4.86 -5.84 -10.66
CA GLY A 41 -3.58 -5.88 -11.35
C GLY A 41 -3.11 -4.48 -11.72
N TYR A 42 -1.83 -4.34 -12.06
CA TYR A 42 -1.30 -3.08 -12.53
C TYR A 42 -0.41 -3.26 -13.75
N SER A 43 -0.30 -2.21 -14.55
CA SER A 43 0.63 -2.15 -15.68
C SER A 43 1.22 -0.75 -15.82
N ILE A 44 2.49 -0.70 -16.23
CA ILE A 44 3.13 0.53 -16.69
C ILE A 44 3.07 0.49 -18.22
N PRO A 45 2.36 1.43 -18.88
CA PRO A 45 2.16 1.39 -20.33
C PRO A 45 3.47 1.39 -21.12
N HIS A 46 4.46 2.12 -20.64
CA HIS A 46 5.78 2.21 -21.26
C HIS A 46 6.83 2.62 -20.19
N PRO A 47 8.05 2.04 -20.18
CA PRO A 47 9.06 2.36 -19.15
C PRO A 47 9.47 3.84 -19.07
N ALA A 48 9.32 4.59 -20.17
CA ALA A 48 9.61 6.03 -20.22
C ALA A 48 8.44 6.93 -19.75
N ASP A 49 7.26 6.35 -19.53
CA ASP A 49 6.09 7.07 -19.00
C ASP A 49 5.99 6.79 -17.50
N ALA A 50 6.17 7.83 -16.68
CA ALA A 50 6.02 7.75 -15.22
C ALA A 50 4.53 7.69 -14.85
N ARG A 51 3.87 6.62 -15.25
CA ARG A 51 2.44 6.39 -14.99
C ARG A 51 2.17 4.91 -14.82
N VAL A 52 1.38 4.60 -13.80
CA VAL A 52 0.89 3.26 -13.55
C VAL A 52 -0.63 3.20 -13.63
N ASN A 53 -1.15 2.16 -14.28
CA ASN A 53 -2.58 1.88 -14.37
C ASN A 53 -2.92 0.71 -13.46
N ILE A 54 -3.79 0.93 -12.49
CA ILE A 54 -4.27 -0.10 -11.56
C ILE A 54 -5.70 -0.47 -11.96
N ARG A 55 -5.92 -1.73 -12.34
CA ARG A 55 -7.24 -2.30 -12.60
C ARG A 55 -7.80 -2.91 -11.33
N VAL A 56 -9.01 -2.54 -10.97
CA VAL A 56 -9.75 -3.13 -9.84
C VAL A 56 -11.10 -3.60 -10.35
N GLN A 57 -11.44 -4.84 -10.04
CA GLN A 57 -12.77 -5.42 -10.24
C GLN A 57 -13.23 -6.02 -8.92
N THR A 58 -14.46 -5.75 -8.56
CA THR A 58 -15.07 -6.20 -7.31
C THR A 58 -16.21 -7.16 -7.60
N THR A 59 -16.83 -7.70 -6.55
CA THR A 59 -18.04 -8.53 -6.63
C THR A 59 -19.34 -7.73 -6.59
N GLY A 60 -19.27 -6.39 -6.60
CA GLY A 60 -20.44 -5.50 -6.62
C GLY A 60 -20.24 -4.16 -5.91
N ALA A 61 -19.21 -4.03 -5.07
CA ALA A 61 -18.88 -2.76 -4.44
C ALA A 61 -18.23 -1.78 -5.43
N PRO A 62 -18.40 -0.45 -5.30
CA PRO A 62 -17.70 0.50 -6.16
C PRO A 62 -16.18 0.32 -6.08
N ALA A 63 -15.52 0.14 -7.24
CA ALA A 63 -14.08 -0.10 -7.30
C ALA A 63 -13.26 1.07 -6.73
N SER A 64 -13.79 2.29 -6.80
CA SER A 64 -13.18 3.50 -6.23
C SER A 64 -13.19 3.51 -4.71
N GLU A 65 -14.26 3.03 -4.08
CA GLU A 65 -14.35 2.88 -2.62
C GLU A 65 -13.39 1.81 -2.14
N VAL A 66 -13.39 0.63 -2.78
CA VAL A 66 -12.49 -0.47 -2.43
C VAL A 66 -11.01 -0.08 -2.57
N LEU A 67 -10.67 0.66 -3.63
CA LEU A 67 -9.31 1.19 -3.78
C LEU A 67 -8.93 2.19 -2.68
N LYS A 68 -9.86 3.05 -2.28
CA LYS A 68 -9.63 4.02 -1.20
C LYS A 68 -9.41 3.33 0.14
N ASP A 69 -10.22 2.33 0.46
CA ASP A 69 -10.09 1.52 1.67
C ASP A 69 -8.71 0.81 1.68
N ALA A 70 -8.32 0.18 0.57
CA ALA A 70 -7.02 -0.50 0.45
C ALA A 70 -5.83 0.47 0.62
N LEU A 71 -5.94 1.71 0.14
CA LEU A 71 -4.92 2.75 0.37
C LEU A 71 -4.85 3.18 1.83
N GLN A 72 -6.00 3.28 2.52
CA GLN A 72 -6.04 3.59 3.95
C GLN A 72 -5.42 2.46 4.78
N ASP A 73 -5.74 1.21 4.47
CA ASP A 73 -5.13 0.05 5.11
C ASP A 73 -3.62 0.02 4.91
N LEU A 74 -3.13 0.34 3.70
CA LEU A 74 -1.70 0.47 3.44
C LEU A 74 -1.04 1.54 4.30
N MET A 75 -1.67 2.70 4.48
CA MET A 75 -1.17 3.75 5.38
C MET A 75 -1.09 3.26 6.83
N LEU A 76 -2.12 2.56 7.32
CA LEU A 76 -2.15 2.01 8.67
C LEU A 76 -1.09 0.93 8.88
N MET A 77 -0.88 0.06 7.90
CA MET A 77 0.21 -0.93 7.93
C MET A 77 1.58 -0.25 8.02
N CYS A 78 1.83 0.77 7.18
CA CYS A 78 3.09 1.53 7.24
C CYS A 78 3.28 2.25 8.57
N GLN A 79 2.21 2.78 9.17
CA GLN A 79 2.29 3.40 10.50
C GLN A 79 2.63 2.37 11.57
N HIS A 80 1.97 1.21 11.57
CA HIS A 80 2.23 0.14 12.52
C HIS A 80 3.67 -0.39 12.46
N VAL A 81 4.20 -0.59 11.24
CA VAL A 81 5.59 -1.00 11.03
C VAL A 81 6.56 0.04 11.60
N ARG A 82 6.31 1.33 11.34
CA ARG A 82 7.13 2.42 11.86
C ARG A 82 7.13 2.50 13.37
N ASP A 83 5.95 2.48 13.99
CA ASP A 83 5.82 2.56 15.45
C ASP A 83 6.52 1.38 16.14
N THR A 84 6.41 0.19 15.56
CA THR A 84 7.06 -1.03 16.07
C THR A 84 8.57 -0.94 15.93
N PHE A 85 9.05 -0.44 14.78
CA PHE A 85 10.47 -0.24 14.54
C PHE A 85 11.06 0.82 15.49
N ASP A 86 10.41 1.96 15.65
CA ASP A 86 10.87 3.03 16.53
C ASP A 86 10.97 2.56 17.99
N LYS A 87 9.99 1.79 18.47
CA LYS A 87 10.04 1.15 19.80
C LYS A 87 11.25 0.22 19.93
N ALA A 88 11.45 -0.67 18.96
CA ALA A 88 12.58 -1.62 18.97
C ALA A 88 13.94 -0.90 18.95
N VAL A 89 14.06 0.22 18.22
CA VAL A 89 15.28 1.04 18.18
C VAL A 89 15.55 1.70 19.53
N VAL A 90 14.51 2.22 20.19
CA VAL A 90 14.65 2.80 21.54
C VAL A 90 15.09 1.73 22.54
N ASP A 91 14.42 0.56 22.55
CA ASP A 91 14.74 -0.54 23.45
C ASP A 91 16.17 -1.06 23.27
N SER A 92 16.65 -1.13 22.01
CA SER A 92 18.03 -1.51 21.70
C SER A 92 19.03 -0.49 22.27
N LYS A 93 18.79 0.81 22.09
CA LYS A 93 19.67 1.87 22.60
C LYS A 93 19.74 1.89 24.13
N VAL A 94 18.61 1.66 24.81
CA VAL A 94 18.58 1.52 26.27
C VAL A 94 19.39 0.31 26.69
N SER A 95 19.20 -0.83 26.02
CA SER A 95 19.94 -2.07 26.32
C SER A 95 21.46 -1.91 26.16
N ASP A 96 21.91 -1.19 25.12
CA ASP A 96 23.33 -0.91 24.90
C ASP A 96 23.92 0.04 25.95
N SER A 97 23.15 1.05 26.38
CA SER A 97 23.53 1.95 27.47
C SER A 97 23.65 1.22 28.81
N VAL A 98 22.72 0.32 29.11
CA VAL A 98 22.74 -0.52 30.32
C VAL A 98 23.94 -1.46 30.32
N LYS A 99 24.28 -2.07 29.16
CA LYS A 99 25.50 -2.88 29.02
C LYS A 99 26.75 -2.04 29.26
N ALA A 100 26.83 -0.83 28.69
CA ALA A 100 27.97 0.06 28.89
C ALA A 100 28.15 0.49 30.37
N MET A 101 27.05 0.73 31.11
CA MET A 101 27.12 1.01 32.55
C MET A 101 27.61 -0.18 33.38
N LYS A 102 27.23 -1.42 33.03
CA LYS A 102 27.63 -2.64 33.75
C LYS A 102 29.08 -3.06 33.53
N PHE A 103 29.75 -2.50 32.52
CA PHE A 103 31.16 -2.76 32.20
C PHE A 103 32.12 -1.67 32.73
N LYS A 104 31.63 -0.66 33.47
CA LYS A 104 32.52 0.25 34.22
C LYS A 104 32.98 -0.43 35.53
N PRO A 105 34.31 -0.47 35.79
CA PRO A 105 34.88 -1.08 37.00
C PRO A 105 34.51 -0.31 38.28
#